data_AF-A0A935SHX8-F1
#
_entry.id   AF-A0A935SHX8-F1
#
_cell.length_a   1.000
_cell.length_b   1.000
_cell.length_c   1.000
_cell.angle_alpha   90.00
_cell.angle_beta   90.00
_cell.angle_gamma   90.00
#
_symmetry.space_group_name_H-M   'P 1'
#
loop_
_entity.id
_entity.type
_entity.pdbx_description
1 polymer ?
#
loop_
_entity_poly.entity_id
_entity_poly.type
_entity_poly.pdbx_seq_one_letter_code
_entity_poly.pdbx_strand_id
1 'polypeptide(L)'
;MKKFKIMDMWISIILIIFSITRSIIFYDRFLGPYFLHVKDDIIQGYFIVGGWQVISMLVHTFKKWFTIKGNKRFYYQIIVLTIILISILLIVFKSDGIAFMLFFLLAVTPFMAIYYTYICYHEIYIKMKRPLDQLK
;
A
#
# COMPACT_ATOMS: atom_id res chain seq x y z
N MET A 1 12.54 1.37 -15.97
CA MET A 1 11.13 1.69 -15.68
C MET A 1 10.23 0.45 -15.65
N LYS A 2 9.97 -0.25 -16.78
CA LYS A 2 9.03 -1.39 -16.83
C LYS A 2 9.37 -2.55 -15.87
N LYS A 3 10.64 -2.98 -15.83
CA LYS A 3 11.11 -4.07 -14.94
C LYS A 3 10.83 -3.77 -13.46
N PHE A 4 11.15 -2.56 -12.99
CA PHE A 4 10.89 -2.14 -11.61
C PHE A 4 9.40 -2.18 -11.28
N LYS A 5 8.54 -1.63 -12.15
CA LYS A 5 7.09 -1.63 -11.90
C LYS A 5 6.49 -3.03 -11.84
N ILE A 6 6.96 -3.94 -12.69
CA ILE A 6 6.54 -5.35 -12.66
C ILE A 6 6.94 -5.96 -11.33
N MET A 7 8.19 -5.76 -10.90
CA MET A 7 8.68 -6.26 -9.61
C MET A 7 7.88 -5.67 -8.44
N ASP A 8 7.63 -4.37 -8.44
CA ASP A 8 6.84 -3.66 -7.43
C ASP A 8 5.40 -4.19 -7.33
N MET A 9 4.75 -4.42 -8.47
CA MET A 9 3.42 -5.01 -8.54
C MET A 9 3.41 -6.42 -7.94
N TRP A 10 4.37 -7.27 -8.32
CA TRP A 10 4.45 -8.64 -7.79
C TRP A 10 4.77 -8.67 -6.29
N ILE A 11 5.71 -7.84 -5.82
CA ILE A 11 6.01 -7.73 -4.39
C ILE A 11 4.76 -7.29 -3.63
N SER A 12 4.02 -6.30 -4.13
CA SER A 12 2.77 -5.84 -3.50
C SER A 12 1.74 -6.97 -3.43
N ILE A 13 1.53 -7.72 -4.51
CA ILE A 13 0.61 -8.88 -4.55
C ILE A 13 1.04 -9.95 -3.53
N ILE A 14 2.33 -10.31 -3.52
CA ILE A 14 2.87 -11.33 -2.61
C ILE A 14 2.69 -10.89 -1.16
N LEU A 15 3.03 -9.64 -0.82
CA LEU A 15 2.88 -9.12 0.53
C LEU A 15 1.42 -9.09 0.99
N ILE A 16 0.49 -8.72 0.12
CA ILE A 16 -0.95 -8.74 0.42
C ILE A 16 -1.43 -10.17 0.66
N ILE A 17 -1.17 -11.09 -0.27
CA ILE A 17 -1.58 -12.50 -0.16
C ILE A 17 -0.98 -13.15 1.08
N PHE A 18 0.32 -12.92 1.33
CA PHE A 18 1.02 -13.45 2.49
C PHE A 18 0.41 -12.92 3.80
N SER A 19 0.13 -11.62 3.88
CA SER A 19 -0.46 -11.01 5.08
C SER A 19 -1.88 -11.53 5.34
N ILE A 20 -2.70 -11.69 4.29
CA ILE A 20 -4.05 -12.28 4.41
C ILE A 20 -3.97 -13.74 4.83
N THR A 21 -3.13 -14.54 4.16
CA THR A 21 -3.00 -15.98 4.42
C THR A 21 -2.50 -16.23 5.84
N ARG A 22 -1.50 -15.47 6.30
CA ARG A 22 -1.02 -15.53 7.68
C ARG A 22 -2.13 -15.15 8.66
N SER A 23 -2.86 -14.06 8.40
CA SER A 23 -3.99 -13.65 9.23
C SER A 23 -5.04 -14.77 9.36
N ILE A 24 -5.41 -15.43 8.27
CA ILE A 24 -6.40 -16.52 8.26
C ILE A 24 -5.88 -17.77 8.98
N ILE A 25 -4.66 -18.24 8.68
CA ILE A 25 -4.10 -19.47 9.28
C ILE A 25 -3.93 -19.31 10.80
N PHE A 26 -3.50 -18.14 11.26
CA PHE A 26 -3.34 -17.88 12.69
C PHE A 26 -4.67 -17.57 13.38
N TYR A 27 -5.69 -17.14 12.63
CA TYR A 27 -7.07 -17.05 13.13
C TYR A 27 -7.73 -18.42 13.34
N ASP A 28 -7.29 -19.49 12.68
CA ASP A 28 -7.87 -20.83 12.88
C ASP A 28 -7.32 -21.56 14.12
N ARG A 29 -6.14 -21.19 14.64
CA ARG A 29 -5.60 -21.72 15.91
C ARG A 29 -6.23 -21.10 17.17
N PHE A 30 -7.35 -20.39 17.02
CA PHE A 30 -7.87 -19.37 17.93
C PHE A 30 -8.83 -19.87 19.03
N LEU A 31 -8.98 -21.19 19.21
CA LEU A 31 -9.71 -21.78 20.36
C LEU A 31 -8.79 -22.21 21.51
N GLY A 32 -7.75 -21.41 21.81
CA GLY A 32 -6.82 -21.67 22.92
C GLY A 32 -6.21 -20.38 23.49
N PRO A 33 -5.47 -20.44 24.62
CA PRO A 33 -5.03 -19.29 25.43
C PRO A 33 -4.03 -18.33 24.75
N TYR A 34 -3.80 -18.44 23.44
CA TYR A 34 -2.82 -17.67 22.67
C TYR A 34 -3.39 -16.42 21.97
N PHE A 35 -4.61 -15.99 22.33
CA PHE A 35 -5.33 -14.84 21.74
C PHE A 35 -4.51 -13.53 21.69
N LEU A 36 -3.52 -13.35 22.58
CA LEU A 36 -2.71 -12.14 22.64
C LEU A 36 -1.76 -11.98 21.43
N HIS A 37 -1.26 -13.08 20.83
CA HIS A 37 -0.25 -13.02 19.76
C HIS A 37 -0.81 -12.73 18.35
N VAL A 38 -2.12 -12.89 18.14
CA VAL A 38 -2.76 -12.65 16.84
C VAL A 38 -2.81 -11.16 16.48
N LYS A 39 -2.84 -10.28 17.48
CA LYS A 39 -2.87 -8.82 17.29
C LYS A 39 -1.56 -8.29 16.70
N ASP A 40 -0.43 -8.82 17.16
CA ASP A 40 0.90 -8.38 16.73
C ASP A 40 1.16 -8.75 15.27
N ASP A 41 0.71 -9.93 14.84
CA ASP A 41 0.89 -10.44 13.48
C ASP A 41 0.12 -9.64 12.43
N ILE A 42 -1.12 -9.25 12.74
CA ILE A 42 -1.93 -8.40 11.84
C ILE A 42 -1.26 -7.04 11.71
N ILE A 43 -0.93 -6.39 12.83
CA ILE A 43 -0.29 -5.07 12.84
C ILE A 43 1.04 -5.11 12.07
N GLN A 44 1.85 -6.15 12.26
CA GLN A 44 3.11 -6.34 11.54
C GLN A 44 2.89 -6.43 10.03
N GLY A 45 1.91 -7.22 9.57
CA GLY A 45 1.57 -7.31 8.14
C GLY A 45 1.17 -5.96 7.54
N TYR A 46 0.38 -5.18 8.27
CA TYR A 46 0.00 -3.82 7.87
C TYR A 46 1.22 -2.89 7.72
N PHE A 47 2.16 -2.91 8.67
CA PHE A 47 3.37 -2.10 8.57
C PHE A 47 4.28 -2.54 7.43
N ILE A 48 4.39 -3.84 7.16
CA ILE A 48 5.21 -4.35 6.05
C ILE A 48 4.60 -3.94 4.70
N VAL A 49 3.30 -4.17 4.50
CA VAL A 49 2.59 -3.83 3.25
C VAL A 49 2.57 -2.31 3.04
N GLY A 50 2.24 -1.54 4.08
CA GLY A 50 2.22 -0.07 4.02
C GLY A 50 3.62 0.53 3.83
N GLY A 51 4.62 0.00 4.52
CA GLY A 51 6.01 0.42 4.39
C GLY A 51 6.53 0.20 2.97
N TRP A 52 6.25 -0.95 2.36
CA TRP A 52 6.61 -1.21 0.96
C TRP A 52 5.95 -0.21 0.00
N GLN A 53 4.66 0.11 0.20
CA GLN A 53 3.96 1.11 -0.62
C GLN A 53 4.61 2.48 -0.54
N VAL A 54 4.99 2.94 0.66
CA VAL A 54 5.67 4.23 0.85
C VAL A 54 7.04 4.23 0.17
N ILE A 55 7.84 3.17 0.35
CA ILE A 55 9.15 3.05 -0.31
C ILE A 55 8.97 3.09 -1.84
N SER A 56 8.04 2.30 -2.37
CA SER A 56 7.77 2.26 -3.79
C SER A 56 7.31 3.61 -4.33
N MET A 57 6.42 4.27 -3.59
CA MET A 57 5.96 5.62 -3.88
C MET A 57 7.12 6.61 -3.99
N LEU A 58 8.06 6.57 -3.04
CA LEU A 58 9.25 7.43 -3.04
C LEU A 58 10.12 7.18 -4.27
N VAL A 59 10.39 5.91 -4.61
CA VAL A 59 11.17 5.56 -5.81
C VAL A 59 10.51 6.12 -7.08
N HIS A 60 9.19 6.01 -7.19
CA HIS A 60 8.44 6.58 -8.31
C HIS A 60 8.52 8.10 -8.38
N THR A 61 8.46 8.79 -7.24
CA THR A 61 8.62 10.25 -7.14
C THR A 61 10.02 10.69 -7.55
N PHE A 62 11.07 10.08 -7.00
CA PHE A 62 12.46 10.41 -7.33
C PHE A 62 12.78 10.19 -8.80
N LYS A 63 12.21 9.14 -9.42
CA LYS A 63 12.38 8.86 -10.85
C LYS A 63 11.39 9.61 -11.76
N LYS A 64 10.47 10.41 -11.19
CA LYS A 64 9.41 11.15 -11.88
C LYS A 64 8.54 10.28 -12.79
N TRP A 65 8.31 9.02 -12.39
CA TRP A 65 7.57 8.05 -13.19
C TRP A 65 6.06 8.17 -12.95
N PHE A 66 5.34 8.75 -13.92
CA PHE A 66 3.87 8.90 -13.90
C PHE A 66 3.35 9.78 -12.75
N THR A 67 4.22 10.65 -12.21
CA THR A 67 3.89 11.59 -11.13
C THR A 67 3.45 12.96 -11.63
N ILE A 68 3.19 13.10 -12.94
CA ILE A 68 2.68 14.34 -13.53
C ILE A 68 1.22 14.55 -13.09
N LYS A 69 0.86 15.80 -12.78
CA LYS A 69 -0.49 16.23 -12.40
C LYS A 69 -1.54 15.69 -13.38
N GLY A 70 -2.65 15.16 -12.87
CA GLY A 70 -3.71 14.52 -13.65
C GLY A 70 -3.58 13.00 -13.80
N ASN A 71 -2.43 12.40 -13.47
CA ASN A 71 -2.32 10.94 -13.40
C ASN A 71 -2.91 10.38 -12.10
N LYS A 72 -3.55 9.21 -12.18
CA LYS A 72 -4.07 8.47 -11.00
C LYS A 72 -3.04 8.32 -9.87
N ARG A 73 -1.77 8.07 -10.23
CA ARG A 73 -0.65 7.96 -9.28
C ARG A 73 -0.38 9.27 -8.53
N PHE A 74 -0.47 10.42 -9.20
CA PHE A 74 -0.29 11.72 -8.54
C PHE A 74 -1.32 11.92 -7.42
N TYR A 75 -2.59 11.63 -7.69
CA TYR A 75 -3.64 11.73 -6.67
C TYR A 75 -3.43 10.74 -5.52
N TYR A 76 -3.06 9.50 -5.82
CA TYR A 76 -2.71 8.51 -4.80
C TYR A 76 -1.58 9.01 -3.89
N GLN A 77 -0.52 9.57 -4.47
CA GLN A 77 0.61 10.11 -3.71
C GLN A 77 0.21 11.24 -2.78
N ILE A 78 -0.62 12.18 -3.27
CA ILE A 78 -1.12 13.29 -2.45
C ILE A 78 -1.98 12.77 -1.30
N ILE A 79 -2.85 11.78 -1.54
CA ILE A 79 -3.68 11.18 -0.49
C ILE A 79 -2.81 10.51 0.58
N VAL A 80 -1.85 9.67 0.18
CA VAL A 80 -0.95 8.98 1.13
C VAL A 80 -0.13 9.99 1.93
N LEU A 81 0.42 11.03 1.28
CA LEU A 81 1.21 12.06 1.96
C LEU A 81 0.35 12.86 2.94
N THR A 82 -0.89 13.19 2.56
CA THR A 82 -1.85 13.90 3.43
C THR A 82 -2.17 13.07 4.66
N ILE A 83 -2.42 11.77 4.48
CA ILE A 83 -2.67 10.84 5.57
C ILE A 83 -1.47 10.80 6.53
N ILE A 84 -0.25 10.63 6.02
CA ILE A 84 0.98 10.62 6.83
C ILE A 84 1.14 11.94 7.60
N LEU A 85 0.93 13.07 6.93
CA LEU A 85 1.03 14.39 7.56
C LEU A 85 0.03 14.57 8.69
N ILE A 86 -1.25 14.20 8.47
CA ILE A 86 -2.28 14.25 9.50
C ILE A 86 -1.91 13.32 10.66
N SER A 87 -1.41 12.11 10.39
CA SER A 87 -0.94 11.20 11.44
C SER A 87 0.17 11.81 12.30
N ILE A 88 1.17 12.45 11.68
CA ILE A 88 2.25 13.14 12.40
C ILE A 88 1.70 14.31 13.23
N LEU A 89 0.81 15.12 12.67
CA LEU A 89 0.21 16.25 13.38
C LEU A 89 -0.60 15.78 14.60
N LEU A 90 -1.37 14.70 14.48
CA LEU A 90 -2.07 14.11 15.63
C LEU A 90 -1.09 13.62 16.69
N ILE A 91 0.01 12.98 16.29
CA ILE A 91 1.05 12.53 17.24
C ILE A 91 1.66 13.71 18.00
N VAL A 92 1.95 14.80 17.32
CA VAL A 92 2.62 15.97 17.91
C VAL A 92 1.68 16.79 18.80
N PHE A 93 0.43 17.01 18.37
CA PHE A 93 -0.48 17.97 19.01
C PHE A 93 -1.53 17.35 19.92
N LYS A 94 -1.90 16.06 19.76
CA LYS A 94 -2.99 15.44 20.52
C LYS A 94 -2.94 13.90 20.52
N SER A 95 -2.44 13.33 21.61
CA SER A 95 -2.28 11.87 21.79
C SER A 95 -3.58 11.08 21.58
N ASP A 96 -4.72 11.60 22.02
CA ASP A 96 -5.99 10.84 22.04
C ASP A 96 -6.54 10.53 20.64
N GLY A 97 -6.18 11.33 19.63
CA GLY A 97 -6.63 11.15 18.25
C GLY A 97 -5.90 10.02 17.50
N ILE A 98 -4.74 9.57 18.01
CA ILE A 98 -3.92 8.54 17.36
C ILE A 98 -4.67 7.23 17.25
N ALA A 99 -5.29 6.77 18.34
CA ALA A 99 -5.95 5.46 18.36
C ALA A 99 -7.09 5.39 17.34
N PHE A 100 -7.88 6.46 17.25
CA PHE A 100 -8.95 6.58 16.26
C PHE A 100 -8.39 6.59 14.83
N MET A 101 -7.32 7.33 14.57
CA MET A 101 -6.71 7.38 13.24
C MET A 101 -6.06 6.04 12.85
N LEU A 102 -5.37 5.36 13.77
CA LEU A 102 -4.80 4.03 13.52
C LEU A 102 -5.90 3.01 13.22
N PHE A 103 -7.03 3.07 13.93
CA PHE A 103 -8.19 2.23 13.63
C PHE A 103 -8.77 2.51 12.24
N PHE A 104 -8.91 3.79 11.87
CA PHE A 104 -9.34 4.18 10.53
C PHE A 104 -8.37 3.70 9.45
N LEU A 105 -7.06 3.85 9.68
CA LEU A 105 -6.01 3.36 8.79
C LEU A 105 -6.06 1.84 8.62
N LEU A 106 -6.32 1.10 9.69
CA LEU A 106 -6.49 -0.36 9.63
C LEU A 106 -7.62 -0.75 8.67
N ALA A 107 -8.70 0.02 8.63
CA ALA A 107 -9.79 -0.22 7.68
C ALA A 107 -9.43 0.22 6.24
N VAL A 108 -8.79 1.37 6.06
CA VAL A 108 -8.56 1.98 4.73
C VAL A 108 -7.35 1.42 3.98
N THR A 109 -6.29 1.05 4.70
CA THR A 109 -5.02 0.64 4.07
C THR A 109 -5.08 -0.62 3.19
N PRO A 110 -5.92 -1.65 3.45
CA PRO A 110 -6.06 -2.79 2.53
C PRO A 110 -6.64 -2.36 1.18
N PHE A 111 -7.63 -1.46 1.19
CA PHE A 111 -8.20 -0.92 -0.04
C PHE A 111 -7.18 -0.06 -0.81
N MET A 112 -6.40 0.75 -0.09
CA MET A 112 -5.31 1.53 -0.69
C MET A 112 -4.23 0.62 -1.29
N ALA A 113 -3.94 -0.53 -0.68
CA ALA A 113 -2.98 -1.51 -1.18
C ALA A 113 -3.42 -2.14 -2.51
N ILE A 114 -4.69 -2.55 -2.56
CA ILE A 114 -5.30 -3.09 -3.77
C ILE A 114 -5.33 -2.02 -4.86
N TYR A 115 -5.75 -0.80 -4.52
CA TYR A 115 -5.80 0.32 -5.46
C TYR A 115 -4.42 0.70 -6.00
N TYR A 116 -3.38 0.70 -5.16
CA TYR A 116 -1.99 0.92 -5.58
C TYR A 116 -1.54 -0.15 -6.58
N THR A 117 -1.79 -1.41 -6.26
CA THR A 117 -1.46 -2.55 -7.12
C THR A 117 -2.16 -2.43 -8.47
N TYR A 118 -3.44 -2.03 -8.47
CA TYR A 118 -4.21 -1.77 -9.69
C TYR A 118 -3.62 -0.61 -10.52
N ILE A 119 -3.17 0.48 -9.91
CA ILE A 119 -2.48 1.57 -10.61
C ILE A 119 -1.21 1.03 -11.29
N CYS A 120 -0.39 0.25 -10.58
CA CYS A 120 0.81 -0.37 -11.16
C CYS A 120 0.45 -1.26 -12.35
N TYR A 121 -0.56 -2.11 -12.23
CA TYR A 121 -1.06 -2.95 -13.32
C TYR A 121 -1.51 -2.11 -14.52
N HIS A 122 -2.37 -1.11 -14.32
CA HIS A 122 -2.86 -0.24 -15.38
C HIS A 122 -1.71 0.51 -16.08
N GLU A 123 -0.70 0.96 -15.34
CA GLU A 123 0.47 1.61 -15.94
C GLU A 123 1.29 0.65 -16.81
N ILE A 124 1.49 -0.59 -16.37
CA ILE A 124 2.29 -1.60 -17.09
C ILE A 124 1.55 -2.11 -18.34
N TYR A 125 0.27 -2.43 -18.21
CA TYR A 125 -0.47 -3.15 -19.25
C TYR A 125 -1.31 -2.26 -20.15
N ILE A 126 -1.62 -1.03 -19.75
CA ILE A 126 -2.39 -0.09 -20.58
C ILE A 126 -1.47 1.02 -21.08
N LYS A 127 -0.77 1.73 -20.19
CA LYS A 127 0.02 2.91 -20.58
C LYS A 127 1.38 2.59 -21.21
N MET A 128 1.93 1.39 -20.99
CA MET A 128 3.22 0.97 -21.57
C MET A 128 3.07 -0.02 -22.74
N LYS A 129 1.86 -0.25 -23.24
CA LYS A 129 1.69 -0.87 -24.55
C LYS A 129 2.18 0.13 -25.61
N ARG A 130 3.04 -0.32 -26.53
CA ARG A 130 3.43 0.52 -27.68
C ARG A 130 2.15 0.89 -28.46
N PRO A 131 2.03 2.13 -28.93
CA PRO A 131 0.95 2.49 -29.86
C PRO A 131 0.99 1.51 -31.05
N LEU A 132 -0.16 0.95 -31.43
CA LEU A 132 -0.26 0.02 -32.57
C LEU A 132 0.09 0.71 -33.90
N ASP A 133 -0.11 2.01 -33.93
CA ASP A 133 0.32 3.02 -34.89
C ASP A 133 1.85 3.17 -35.01
N GLN A 134 2.63 2.64 -34.07
CA GLN A 134 4.09 2.48 -34.21
C GLN A 134 4.51 1.09 -34.68
N LEU A 135 3.56 0.17 -34.89
CA LEU A 135 3.82 -1.20 -35.31
C LEU A 135 3.62 -1.43 -36.82
N LYS A 136 3.11 -0.45 -37.58
CA LYS A 136 3.06 -0.45 -39.05
C LYS A 136 3.09 0.96 -39.62
#